data_AF-A0A6A5RNI2-F1
#
_entry.id   AF-A0A6A5RNI2-F1
#
_cell.length_a   1.000
_cell.length_b   1.000
_cell.length_c   1.000
_cell.angle_alpha   90.00
_cell.angle_beta   90.00
_cell.angle_gamma   90.00
#
_symmetry.space_group_name_H-M   'P 1'
#
loop_
_entity.id
_entity.type
_entity.pdbx_description
1 polymer ?
#
loop_
_entity_poly.entity_id
_entity_poly.type
_entity_poly.pdbx_seq_one_letter_code
_entity_poly.pdbx_strand_id
1 'polypeptide(L)'
;MDVNYAVVDDDKPINLPDVTVEDFAVYAKFLYTGFLFTKETNVAELARCLHLYKVANHLEAMDFRDTIVDALIETVLDFRALKGQCRFTATHITTIYAMTEEGSPLRKFAQSLCLQSKVPQGFERKRLKDFPVDFQLDLLTAAAPFITSSTKSTDMPDPLDLDKSCKYHEHTPLGTPCYKTKYQYMSDEPVVEANVVPKPPPAPVSRRQSERQTERLASNDFELRV
;
A
#
# COMPACT_ATOMS: atom_id res chain seq x y z
N MET A 1 1.92 49.37 3.17
CA MET A 1 2.71 48.15 3.45
C MET A 1 3.10 47.61 2.10
N ASP A 2 4.32 47.90 1.66
CA ASP A 2 4.80 47.48 0.36
C ASP A 2 5.18 46.00 0.42
N VAL A 3 4.39 45.17 -0.25
CA VAL A 3 4.68 43.74 -0.41
C VAL A 3 5.76 43.64 -1.48
N ASN A 4 7.02 43.57 -1.06
CA ASN A 4 8.11 43.20 -1.94
C ASN A 4 7.88 41.76 -2.42
N TYR A 5 7.37 41.62 -3.63
CA TYR A 5 7.42 40.36 -4.36
C TYR A 5 8.89 40.13 -4.71
N ALA A 6 9.55 39.23 -3.99
CA ALA A 6 10.84 38.71 -4.40
C ALA A 6 10.63 38.04 -5.77
N VAL A 7 11.21 38.61 -6.81
CA VAL A 7 11.35 37.96 -8.11
C VAL A 7 12.26 36.76 -7.87
N VAL A 8 11.66 35.58 -7.73
CA VAL A 8 12.39 34.33 -7.62
C VAL A 8 12.98 34.07 -9.00
N ASP A 9 14.28 33.82 -9.07
CA ASP A 9 14.97 33.41 -10.29
C ASP A 9 14.35 32.06 -10.73
N ASP A 10 13.46 32.11 -11.74
CA ASP A 10 12.46 31.07 -12.05
C ASP A 10 13.06 29.72 -12.48
N ASP A 11 14.37 29.65 -12.74
CA ASP A 11 15.05 28.46 -13.25
C ASP A 11 15.95 27.73 -12.23
N LYS A 12 15.90 28.08 -10.93
CA LYS A 12 16.73 27.40 -9.94
C LYS A 12 16.19 25.97 -9.65
N PRO A 13 16.95 24.91 -9.96
CA PRO A 13 16.50 23.54 -9.66
C PRO A 13 16.38 23.34 -8.15
N ILE A 14 15.28 22.73 -7.72
CA ILE A 14 15.05 22.30 -6.33
C ILE A 14 15.46 20.84 -6.23
N ASN A 15 16.47 20.55 -5.41
CA ASN A 15 16.90 19.18 -5.13
C ASN A 15 16.06 18.61 -3.98
N LEU A 16 15.39 17.48 -4.23
CA LEU A 16 14.68 16.70 -3.21
C LEU A 16 15.58 15.54 -2.78
N PRO A 17 16.21 15.59 -1.59
CA PRO A 17 17.04 14.49 -1.13
C PRO A 17 16.18 13.24 -0.90
N ASP A 18 16.75 12.06 -1.17
CA ASP A 18 16.14 10.75 -0.90
C ASP A 18 14.80 10.46 -1.62
N VAL A 19 14.45 11.25 -2.65
CA VAL A 19 13.29 11.02 -3.52
C VAL A 19 13.78 10.69 -4.93
N THR A 20 13.37 9.54 -5.47
CA THR A 20 13.70 9.19 -6.86
C THR A 20 12.82 9.97 -7.83
N VAL A 21 13.28 10.11 -9.08
CA VAL A 21 12.49 10.77 -10.14
C VAL A 21 11.17 10.03 -10.36
N GLU A 22 11.20 8.71 -10.28
CA GLU A 22 10.05 7.83 -10.46
C GLU A 22 9.01 8.03 -9.35
N ASP A 23 9.44 8.12 -8.09
CA ASP A 23 8.52 8.33 -6.96
C ASP A 23 7.91 9.73 -6.98
N PHE A 24 8.71 10.74 -7.31
CA PHE A 24 8.20 12.09 -7.48
C PHE A 24 7.22 12.18 -8.66
N ALA A 25 7.47 11.46 -9.76
CA ALA A 25 6.54 11.41 -10.88
C ALA A 25 5.18 10.82 -10.50
N VAL A 26 5.15 9.84 -9.58
CA VAL A 26 3.87 9.31 -9.04
C VAL A 26 3.14 10.39 -8.25
N TYR A 27 3.83 11.12 -7.38
CA TYR A 27 3.24 12.23 -6.63
C TYR A 27 2.74 13.35 -7.55
N ALA A 28 3.56 13.77 -8.52
CA ALA A 28 3.17 14.78 -9.49
C ALA A 28 1.91 14.34 -10.25
N LYS A 29 1.83 13.08 -10.69
CA LYS A 29 0.63 12.54 -11.33
C LYS A 29 -0.58 12.60 -10.40
N PHE A 30 -0.42 12.24 -9.13
CA PHE A 30 -1.48 12.36 -8.13
C PHE A 30 -1.99 13.80 -7.98
N LEU A 31 -1.11 14.81 -8.01
CA LEU A 31 -1.54 16.21 -7.94
C LEU A 31 -2.48 16.61 -9.09
N TYR A 32 -2.26 16.06 -10.30
CA TYR A 32 -3.07 16.37 -11.47
C TYR A 32 -4.35 15.55 -11.58
N THR A 33 -4.38 14.35 -11.01
CA THR A 33 -5.50 13.43 -11.24
C THR A 33 -6.28 13.08 -9.97
N GLY A 34 -5.71 13.31 -8.79
CA GLY A 34 -6.26 12.81 -7.51
C GLY A 34 -6.18 11.28 -7.35
N PHE A 35 -5.48 10.58 -8.25
CA PHE A 35 -5.42 9.12 -8.27
C PHE A 35 -3.99 8.61 -8.04
N LEU A 36 -3.86 7.57 -7.23
CA LEU A 36 -2.62 6.82 -7.09
C LEU A 36 -2.62 5.65 -8.08
N PHE A 37 -1.62 5.62 -8.97
CA PHE A 37 -1.49 4.55 -9.96
C PHE A 37 -0.53 3.48 -9.47
N THR A 38 -1.11 2.40 -8.94
CA THR A 38 -0.38 1.17 -8.59
C THR A 38 -0.37 0.22 -9.78
N LYS A 39 0.65 -0.65 -9.87
CA LYS A 39 0.81 -1.55 -11.04
C LYS A 39 0.05 -2.86 -10.87
N GLU A 40 0.37 -3.59 -9.81
CA GLU A 40 -0.14 -4.93 -9.55
C GLU A 40 -0.16 -5.20 -8.05
N THR A 41 -1.14 -5.97 -7.59
CA THR A 41 -1.23 -6.39 -6.19
C THR A 41 -0.19 -7.46 -5.88
N ASN A 42 1.01 -7.02 -5.52
CA ASN A 42 2.12 -7.89 -5.13
C ASN A 42 2.97 -7.29 -3.99
N VAL A 43 3.92 -8.08 -3.49
CA VAL A 43 4.71 -7.70 -2.29
C VAL A 43 5.63 -6.51 -2.59
N ALA A 44 6.08 -6.37 -3.84
CA ALA A 44 6.87 -5.23 -4.26
C ALA A 44 6.03 -3.95 -4.25
N GLU A 45 4.75 -4.03 -4.61
CA GLU A 45 3.84 -2.88 -4.56
C GLU A 45 3.56 -2.43 -3.12
N LEU A 46 3.41 -3.38 -2.18
CA LEU A 46 3.33 -3.04 -0.76
C LEU A 46 4.57 -2.27 -0.29
N ALA A 47 5.77 -2.74 -0.64
CA ALA A 47 7.02 -2.05 -0.31
C ALA A 47 7.11 -0.67 -0.97
N ARG A 48 6.64 -0.54 -2.22
CA ARG A 48 6.57 0.72 -2.97
C ARG A 48 5.62 1.72 -2.32
N CYS A 49 4.43 1.28 -1.89
CA CYS A 49 3.49 2.14 -1.16
C CYS A 49 4.11 2.69 0.14
N LEU A 50 4.84 1.85 0.89
CA LEU A 50 5.55 2.32 2.09
C LEU A 50 6.65 3.34 1.74
N HIS A 51 7.35 3.14 0.62
CA HIS A 51 8.35 4.11 0.14
C HIS A 51 7.69 5.44 -0.27
N LEU A 52 6.60 5.40 -1.03
CA LEU A 52 5.82 6.58 -1.41
C LEU A 52 5.27 7.31 -0.18
N TYR A 53 4.90 6.59 0.88
CA TYR A 53 4.47 7.20 2.13
C TYR A 53 5.59 8.03 2.76
N LYS A 54 6.83 7.52 2.76
CA LYS A 54 8.02 8.29 3.20
C LYS A 54 8.21 9.56 2.37
N VAL A 55 8.06 9.46 1.05
CA VAL A 55 8.12 10.62 0.14
C VAL A 55 7.02 11.63 0.47
N ALA A 56 5.78 11.17 0.65
CA ALA A 56 4.64 12.00 1.02
C ALA A 56 4.85 12.70 2.37
N ASN A 57 5.51 12.05 3.33
CA ASN A 57 5.90 12.66 4.60
C ASN A 57 6.93 13.78 4.42
N HIS A 58 7.94 13.57 3.58
CA HIS A 58 8.96 14.59 3.27
C HIS A 58 8.37 15.81 2.56
N LEU A 59 7.37 15.59 1.69
CA LEU A 59 6.67 16.64 0.95
C LEU A 59 5.51 17.27 1.73
N GLU A 60 5.26 16.83 2.96
CA GLU A 60 4.11 17.23 3.79
C GLU A 60 2.76 17.05 3.07
N ALA A 61 2.69 16.10 2.14
CA ALA A 61 1.56 15.85 1.27
C ALA A 61 0.52 14.94 1.97
N MET A 62 -0.27 15.52 2.88
CA MET A 62 -1.27 14.80 3.67
C MET A 62 -2.28 14.01 2.82
N ASP A 63 -2.90 14.65 1.83
CA ASP A 63 -3.86 13.99 0.93
C ASP A 63 -3.24 12.76 0.23
N PHE A 64 -1.95 12.86 -0.11
CA PHE A 64 -1.21 11.77 -0.74
C PHE A 64 -0.92 10.64 0.25
N ARG A 65 -0.55 10.96 1.51
CA ARG A 65 -0.40 9.96 2.59
C ARG A 65 -1.69 9.18 2.80
N ASP A 66 -2.83 9.87 2.87
CA ASP A 66 -4.14 9.23 3.06
C ASP A 66 -4.52 8.32 1.88
N THR A 67 -4.26 8.78 0.65
CA THR A 67 -4.48 7.97 -0.56
C THR A 67 -3.61 6.70 -0.56
N ILE A 68 -2.35 6.81 -0.09
CA ILE A 68 -1.45 5.66 0.02
C ILE A 68 -1.96 4.67 1.08
N VAL A 69 -2.53 5.14 2.20
CA VAL A 69 -3.16 4.27 3.20
C VAL A 69 -4.32 3.48 2.58
N ASP A 70 -5.15 4.11 1.75
CA ASP A 70 -6.23 3.41 1.05
C ASP A 70 -5.70 2.36 0.08
N ALA A 71 -4.67 2.70 -0.71
CA ALA A 71 -4.03 1.73 -1.60
C ALA A 71 -3.37 0.57 -0.84
N LEU A 72 -2.83 0.81 0.36
CA LEU A 72 -2.34 -0.25 1.24
C LEU A 72 -3.48 -1.17 1.70
N ILE A 73 -4.64 -0.63 2.06
CA ILE A 73 -5.83 -1.40 2.46
C ILE A 73 -6.33 -2.25 1.28
N GLU A 74 -6.48 -1.65 0.10
CA GLU A 74 -6.88 -2.34 -1.15
C GLU A 74 -5.90 -3.48 -1.49
N THR A 75 -4.60 -3.20 -1.45
CA THR A 75 -3.56 -4.22 -1.71
C THR A 75 -3.72 -5.41 -0.75
N VAL A 76 -4.02 -5.13 0.51
CA VAL A 76 -4.20 -6.15 1.55
C VAL A 76 -5.50 -6.94 1.37
N LEU A 77 -6.58 -6.28 0.95
CA LEU A 77 -7.85 -6.92 0.60
C LEU A 77 -7.66 -7.91 -0.57
N ASP A 78 -6.99 -7.48 -1.63
CA ASP A 78 -6.70 -8.32 -2.79
C ASP A 78 -5.85 -9.54 -2.40
N PHE A 79 -4.83 -9.36 -1.56
CA PHE A 79 -4.05 -10.49 -1.06
C PHE A 79 -4.90 -11.49 -0.27
N ARG A 80 -5.80 -10.98 0.57
CA ARG A 80 -6.75 -11.81 1.32
C ARG A 80 -7.66 -12.59 0.37
N ALA A 81 -8.16 -11.94 -0.68
CA ALA A 81 -9.02 -12.57 -1.69
C ALA A 81 -8.29 -13.65 -2.50
N LEU A 82 -7.05 -13.39 -2.94
CA LEU A 82 -6.30 -14.30 -3.82
C LEU A 82 -5.66 -15.48 -3.09
N LYS A 83 -5.07 -15.24 -1.92
CA LYS A 83 -4.21 -16.23 -1.23
C LYS A 83 -4.78 -16.71 0.10
N GLY A 84 -5.95 -16.20 0.51
CA GLY A 84 -6.56 -16.48 1.81
C GLY A 84 -5.76 -15.98 3.00
N GLN A 85 -4.65 -15.28 2.78
CA GLN A 85 -3.74 -14.81 3.82
C GLN A 85 -3.10 -13.48 3.43
N CYS A 86 -3.33 -12.44 4.24
CA CYS A 86 -2.49 -11.26 4.23
C CYS A 86 -1.27 -11.52 5.12
N ARG A 87 -0.07 -11.26 4.61
CA ARG A 87 1.17 -11.42 5.39
C ARG A 87 1.98 -10.13 5.38
N PHE A 88 1.74 -9.25 6.37
CA PHE A 88 2.75 -8.26 6.73
C PHE A 88 3.97 -8.98 7.29
N THR A 89 5.13 -8.80 6.66
CA THR A 89 6.40 -9.33 7.15
C THR A 89 6.89 -8.47 8.31
N ALA A 90 7.80 -9.03 9.12
CA ALA A 90 8.48 -8.22 10.13
C ALA A 90 9.17 -7.02 9.48
N THR A 91 9.75 -7.18 8.29
CA THR A 91 10.34 -6.10 7.49
C THR A 91 9.36 -4.97 7.22
N HIS A 92 8.12 -5.24 6.79
CA HIS A 92 7.13 -4.19 6.53
C HIS A 92 6.76 -3.42 7.82
N ILE A 93 6.58 -4.15 8.93
CA ILE A 93 6.29 -3.52 10.23
C ILE A 93 7.47 -2.67 10.70
N THR A 94 8.70 -3.18 10.58
CA THR A 94 9.92 -2.42 10.86
C THR A 94 9.99 -1.14 10.03
N THR A 95 9.69 -1.22 8.74
CA THR A 95 9.65 -0.03 7.87
C THR A 95 8.60 0.97 8.34
N ILE A 96 7.37 0.53 8.65
CA ILE A 96 6.31 1.41 9.17
C ILE A 96 6.77 2.13 10.44
N TYR A 97 7.29 1.40 11.42
CA TYR A 97 7.69 2.00 12.70
C TYR A 97 8.94 2.88 12.57
N ALA A 98 9.84 2.58 11.63
CA ALA A 98 11.01 3.41 11.37
C ALA A 98 10.67 4.75 10.69
N MET A 99 9.59 4.83 9.92
CA MET A 99 9.25 6.01 9.10
C MET A 99 8.08 6.84 9.62
N THR A 100 7.44 6.41 10.70
CA THR A 100 6.26 7.08 11.27
C THR A 100 6.47 7.42 12.73
N GLU A 101 5.78 8.45 13.21
CA GLU A 101 5.81 8.86 14.61
C GLU A 101 4.95 7.95 15.49
N GLU A 102 5.18 8.02 16.80
CA GLU A 102 4.35 7.36 17.80
C GLU A 102 2.89 7.85 17.69
N GLY A 103 1.94 6.91 17.81
CA GLY A 103 0.51 7.24 17.69
C GLY A 103 0.01 7.46 16.25
N SER A 104 0.90 7.40 15.24
CA SER A 104 0.51 7.58 13.84
C SER A 104 -0.61 6.61 13.43
N PRO A 105 -1.58 7.08 12.62
CA PRO A 105 -2.64 6.25 12.07
C PRO A 105 -2.14 5.00 11.32
N LEU A 106 -0.99 5.08 10.64
CA LEU A 106 -0.40 3.93 9.93
C LEU A 106 0.12 2.84 10.90
N ARG A 107 0.67 3.21 12.07
CA ARG A 107 1.01 2.23 13.13
C ARG A 107 -0.25 1.54 13.67
N LYS A 108 -1.34 2.29 13.87
CA LYS A 108 -2.64 1.73 14.29
C LYS A 108 -3.22 0.78 13.24
N PHE A 109 -3.07 1.09 11.95
CA PHE A 109 -3.44 0.20 10.86
C PHE A 109 -2.67 -1.13 10.94
N ALA A 110 -1.35 -1.06 11.10
CA ALA A 110 -0.50 -2.24 11.24
C ALA A 110 -0.91 -3.11 12.46
N GLN A 111 -1.13 -2.50 13.62
CA GLN A 111 -1.63 -3.20 14.83
C GLN A 111 -2.96 -3.89 14.56
N SER A 112 -3.93 -3.16 13.98
CA SER A 112 -5.29 -3.67 13.75
C SER A 112 -5.27 -4.86 12.77
N LEU A 113 -4.46 -4.77 11.72
CA LEU A 113 -4.28 -5.86 10.76
C LEU A 113 -3.67 -7.11 11.40
N CYS A 114 -2.71 -6.92 12.31
CA CYS A 114 -2.09 -8.01 13.06
C CYS A 114 -3.08 -8.70 14.01
N LEU A 115 -3.87 -7.93 14.76
CA LEU A 115 -4.89 -8.46 15.67
C LEU A 115 -6.02 -9.20 14.94
N GLN A 116 -6.34 -8.79 13.72
CA GLN A 116 -7.46 -9.38 12.96
C GLN A 116 -7.08 -10.66 12.20
N SER A 117 -5.83 -11.14 12.30
CA SER A 117 -5.40 -12.38 11.64
C SER A 117 -6.20 -13.57 12.19
N LYS A 118 -7.35 -13.89 11.57
CA LYS A 118 -8.26 -14.97 11.95
C LYS A 118 -7.62 -16.36 11.93
N VAL A 119 -6.46 -16.50 11.28
CA VAL A 119 -5.69 -17.73 11.23
C VAL A 119 -4.50 -17.61 12.19
N PRO A 120 -4.39 -18.50 13.20
CA PRO A 120 -3.24 -18.53 14.13
C PRO A 120 -1.87 -18.59 13.42
N GLN A 121 -1.84 -19.19 12.23
CA GLN A 121 -0.62 -19.55 11.49
C GLN A 121 0.27 -18.37 11.07
N GLY A 122 -0.26 -17.15 10.97
CA GLY A 122 0.53 -15.97 10.55
C GLY A 122 1.53 -15.51 11.60
N PHE A 123 1.14 -15.62 12.88
CA PHE A 123 1.96 -15.26 14.04
C PHE A 123 2.62 -16.47 14.70
N GLU A 124 1.98 -17.64 14.70
CA GLU A 124 2.58 -18.86 15.28
C GLU A 124 3.96 -19.20 14.70
N ARG A 125 4.19 -18.87 13.41
CA ARG A 125 5.46 -19.11 12.74
C ARG A 125 6.48 -17.99 12.88
N LYS A 126 6.05 -16.77 13.23
CA LYS A 126 6.93 -15.60 13.37
C LYS A 126 7.25 -15.38 14.83
N ARG A 127 8.52 -15.25 15.15
CA ARG A 127 8.89 -14.99 16.54
C ARG A 127 8.57 -13.52 16.81
N LEU A 128 7.81 -13.24 17.87
CA LEU A 128 7.48 -11.85 18.26
C LEU A 128 8.75 -10.97 18.35
N LYS A 129 9.88 -11.58 18.70
CA LYS A 129 11.22 -10.96 18.75
C LYS A 129 11.74 -10.40 17.42
N ASP A 130 11.16 -10.81 16.28
CA ASP A 130 11.59 -10.36 14.96
C ASP A 130 10.99 -8.97 14.62
N PHE A 131 10.01 -8.51 15.40
CA PHE A 131 9.39 -7.20 15.25
C PHE A 131 10.05 -6.13 16.13
N PRO A 132 9.95 -4.83 15.78
CA PRO A 132 10.43 -3.74 16.63
C PRO A 132 9.80 -3.76 18.03
N VAL A 133 10.57 -3.36 19.05
CA VAL A 133 10.09 -3.33 20.46
C VAL A 133 8.84 -2.46 20.59
N ASP A 134 8.85 -1.27 19.98
CA ASP A 134 7.72 -0.35 20.01
C ASP A 134 6.45 -0.99 19.44
N PHE A 135 6.57 -1.73 18.33
CA PHE A 135 5.43 -2.47 17.77
C PHE A 135 4.93 -3.56 18.72
N GLN A 136 5.82 -4.27 19.42
CA GLN A 136 5.41 -5.30 20.37
C GLN A 136 4.60 -4.68 21.53
N LEU A 137 5.04 -3.54 22.06
CA LEU A 137 4.34 -2.81 23.13
C LEU A 137 2.99 -2.28 22.64
N ASP A 138 2.96 -1.67 21.47
CA ASP A 138 1.76 -1.17 20.83
C ASP A 138 0.74 -2.29 20.58
N LEU A 139 1.21 -3.43 20.05
CA LEU A 139 0.36 -4.59 19.78
C LEU A 139 -0.20 -5.18 21.08
N LEU A 140 0.59 -5.29 22.15
CA LEU A 140 0.12 -5.76 23.46
C LEU A 140 -0.91 -4.81 24.06
N THR A 141 -0.68 -3.50 23.97
CA THR A 141 -1.63 -2.47 24.40
C THR A 141 -2.96 -2.61 23.64
N ALA A 142 -2.89 -2.74 22.32
CA ALA A 142 -4.08 -2.90 21.47
C ALA A 142 -4.78 -4.25 21.70
N ALA A 143 -4.06 -5.30 22.09
CA ALA A 143 -4.61 -6.61 22.44
C ALA A 143 -5.25 -6.66 23.83
N ALA A 144 -4.85 -5.78 24.76
CA ALA A 144 -5.26 -5.84 26.16
C ALA A 144 -6.78 -5.96 26.39
N PRO A 145 -7.65 -5.23 25.65
CA PRO A 145 -9.10 -5.38 25.79
C PRO A 145 -9.61 -6.80 25.46
N PHE A 146 -8.96 -7.52 24.53
CA PHE A 146 -9.36 -8.87 24.14
C PHE A 146 -8.81 -9.95 25.07
N ILE A 147 -7.68 -9.67 25.73
CA ILE A 147 -7.09 -10.57 26.73
C ILE A 147 -7.90 -10.53 28.04
N THR A 148 -8.40 -9.34 28.39
CA THR A 148 -9.05 -9.09 29.68
C THR A 148 -10.58 -9.22 29.66
N SER A 149 -11.21 -9.19 28.49
CA SER A 149 -12.66 -9.33 28.35
C SER A 149 -13.07 -10.73 27.88
N SER A 150 -14.36 -11.05 28.01
CA SER A 150 -14.97 -12.24 27.39
C SER A 150 -15.17 -12.09 25.87
N THR A 151 -14.85 -10.91 25.31
CA THR A 151 -15.02 -10.60 23.89
C THR A 151 -14.00 -11.40 23.08
N LYS A 152 -14.47 -12.10 22.05
CA LYS A 152 -13.57 -12.90 21.21
C LYS A 152 -12.89 -11.99 20.20
N SER A 153 -11.69 -12.35 19.77
CA SER A 153 -10.99 -11.65 18.67
C SER A 153 -11.80 -11.63 17.37
N THR A 154 -12.72 -12.58 17.20
CA THR A 154 -13.68 -12.63 16.08
C THR A 154 -14.67 -11.47 16.07
N ASP A 155 -14.88 -10.83 17.22
CA ASP A 155 -15.82 -9.73 17.38
C ASP A 155 -15.17 -8.38 17.02
N MET A 156 -13.85 -8.36 16.76
CA MET A 156 -13.15 -7.16 16.34
C MET A 156 -13.60 -6.73 14.93
N PRO A 157 -13.97 -5.45 14.73
CA PRO A 157 -14.35 -4.96 13.41
C PRO A 157 -13.19 -5.12 12.42
N ASP A 158 -13.53 -5.42 11.16
CA ASP A 158 -12.52 -5.60 10.11
C ASP A 158 -11.75 -4.27 9.91
N PRO A 159 -10.42 -4.26 10.10
CA PRO A 159 -9.59 -3.11 9.79
C PRO A 159 -9.50 -2.82 8.29
N LEU A 160 -9.96 -3.71 7.41
CA LEU A 160 -9.89 -3.52 5.96
C LEU A 160 -11.17 -2.95 5.35
N ASP A 161 -12.06 -2.39 6.16
CA ASP A 161 -13.26 -1.71 5.66
C ASP A 161 -12.88 -0.34 5.06
N LEU A 162 -12.86 -0.26 3.72
CA LEU A 162 -12.52 0.95 2.95
C LEU A 162 -13.50 2.10 3.20
N ASP A 163 -14.76 1.82 3.49
CA ASP A 163 -15.75 2.85 3.83
C ASP A 163 -15.44 3.49 5.19
N LYS A 164 -14.61 2.83 6.00
CA LYS A 164 -14.14 3.28 7.31
C LYS A 164 -12.62 3.48 7.35
N SER A 165 -11.98 3.69 6.20
CA SER A 165 -10.52 3.83 6.15
C SER A 165 -10.01 5.12 6.81
N CYS A 166 -10.83 6.16 6.92
CA CYS A 166 -10.46 7.44 7.52
C CYS A 166 -9.90 7.34 8.94
N LYS A 167 -10.26 6.29 9.72
CA LYS A 167 -9.67 6.06 11.06
C LYS A 167 -8.15 5.84 11.03
N TYR A 168 -7.60 5.51 9.86
CA TYR A 168 -6.17 5.34 9.61
C TYR A 168 -5.56 6.48 8.77
N HIS A 169 -6.31 7.54 8.53
CA HIS A 169 -5.83 8.71 7.80
C HIS A 169 -5.32 9.79 8.76
N GLU A 170 -4.36 10.59 8.30
CA GLU A 170 -3.76 11.69 9.06
C GLU A 170 -4.70 12.89 9.21
N HIS A 171 -5.66 13.06 8.30
CA HIS A 171 -6.63 14.16 8.41
C HIS A 171 -7.55 14.04 9.64
N THR A 172 -7.84 12.82 10.09
CA THR A 172 -8.79 12.56 11.19
C THR A 172 -8.37 13.20 12.51
N PRO A 173 -7.14 12.98 13.05
CA PRO A 173 -6.70 13.65 14.26
C PRO A 173 -6.57 15.18 14.10
N LEU A 174 -6.40 15.68 12.87
CA LEU A 174 -6.27 17.11 12.57
C LEU A 174 -7.62 17.80 12.33
N GLY A 175 -8.71 17.05 12.20
CA GLY A 175 -10.04 17.58 11.90
C GLY A 175 -10.15 18.23 10.51
N THR A 176 -9.25 17.87 9.58
CA THR A 176 -9.27 18.39 8.21
C THR A 176 -10.15 17.51 7.30
N PRO A 177 -10.70 18.06 6.19
CA PRO A 177 -11.50 17.28 5.25
C PRO A 177 -10.70 16.14 4.60
N CYS A 178 -11.33 14.98 4.40
CA CYS A 178 -10.73 13.84 3.71
C CYS A 178 -10.46 14.17 2.24
N TYR A 179 -9.31 13.73 1.71
CA TYR A 179 -8.94 13.90 0.30
C TYR A 179 -10.03 13.41 -0.66
N LYS A 180 -10.76 12.34 -0.32
CA LYS A 180 -11.87 11.82 -1.15
C LYS A 180 -12.92 12.88 -1.47
N THR A 181 -13.19 13.79 -0.54
CA THR A 181 -14.14 14.90 -0.76
C THR A 181 -13.56 16.00 -1.63
N LYS A 182 -12.25 16.25 -1.53
CA LYS A 182 -11.52 17.26 -2.31
C LYS A 182 -11.39 16.86 -3.78
N TYR A 183 -11.15 15.59 -4.05
CA TYR A 183 -10.93 15.06 -5.40
C TYR A 183 -12.17 14.40 -6.02
N GLN A 184 -13.33 14.45 -5.35
CA GLN A 184 -14.58 13.83 -5.82
C GLN A 184 -15.04 14.33 -7.20
N TYR A 185 -14.69 15.56 -7.57
CA TYR A 185 -15.04 16.15 -8.87
C TYR A 185 -14.13 15.68 -10.01
N MET A 186 -13.02 15.00 -9.70
CA MET A 186 -12.12 14.42 -10.68
C MET A 186 -12.46 12.94 -10.96
N SER A 187 -13.54 12.43 -10.35
CA SER A 187 -13.94 11.02 -10.37
C SER A 187 -14.70 10.59 -11.62
N ASP A 188 -14.96 11.49 -12.57
CA ASP A 188 -15.26 11.06 -13.92
C ASP A 188 -13.98 10.39 -14.43
N GLU A 189 -13.91 9.06 -14.32
CA GLU A 189 -12.80 8.28 -14.88
C GLU A 189 -12.56 8.84 -16.28
N PRO A 190 -11.34 9.32 -16.59
CA PRO A 190 -11.07 9.74 -17.94
C PRO A 190 -11.44 8.54 -18.80
N VAL A 191 -12.42 8.73 -19.69
CA VAL A 191 -12.82 7.68 -20.63
C VAL A 191 -11.60 7.47 -21.51
N VAL A 192 -10.72 6.55 -21.07
CA VAL A 192 -9.62 6.07 -21.87
C VAL A 192 -10.33 5.22 -22.90
N GLU A 193 -10.74 5.86 -24.00
CA GLU A 193 -11.04 5.15 -25.22
C GLU A 193 -9.79 4.30 -25.47
N ALA A 194 -9.89 3.01 -25.14
CA ALA A 194 -8.83 2.08 -25.37
C ALA A 194 -8.60 2.16 -26.87
N ASN A 195 -7.54 2.86 -27.27
CA ASN A 195 -7.10 2.88 -28.66
C ASN A 195 -6.89 1.42 -29.00
N VAL A 196 -7.87 0.84 -29.69
CA VAL A 196 -7.82 -0.52 -30.16
C VAL A 196 -6.69 -0.50 -31.14
N VAL A 197 -5.49 -0.84 -30.67
CA VAL A 197 -4.33 -1.02 -31.53
C VAL A 197 -4.78 -2.09 -32.51
N PRO A 198 -4.96 -1.76 -33.81
CA PRO A 198 -5.47 -2.71 -34.78
C PRO A 198 -4.56 -3.92 -34.72
N LYS A 199 -5.16 -5.07 -34.41
CA LYS A 199 -4.44 -6.34 -34.29
C LYS A 199 -3.61 -6.50 -35.57
N PRO A 200 -2.27 -6.55 -35.49
CA PRO A 200 -1.46 -6.71 -36.68
C PRO A 200 -1.93 -7.98 -37.40
N PRO A 201 -1.98 -7.97 -38.74
CA PRO A 201 -2.42 -9.12 -39.51
C PRO A 201 -1.60 -10.35 -39.09
N PRO A 202 -2.22 -11.53 -39.01
CA PRO A 202 -1.53 -12.74 -38.59
C PRO A 202 -0.29 -12.95 -39.44
N ALA A 203 0.88 -13.05 -38.79
CA ALA A 203 2.11 -13.39 -39.47
C ALA A 203 1.92 -14.72 -40.22
N PRO A 204 2.47 -14.88 -41.44
CA PRO A 204 2.36 -16.12 -42.18
C PRO A 204 2.93 -17.26 -41.34
N VAL A 205 2.09 -18.25 -41.04
CA VAL A 205 2.46 -19.44 -40.27
C VAL A 205 3.47 -20.23 -41.08
N SER A 206 4.74 -20.14 -40.70
CA SER A 206 5.81 -20.99 -41.23
C SER A 206 5.55 -22.43 -40.78
N ARG A 207 5.13 -23.27 -41.74
CA ARG A 207 4.64 -24.64 -41.56
C ARG A 207 5.73 -25.67 -41.21
N ARG A 208 6.88 -25.27 -40.65
CA ARG A 208 8.12 -26.09 -40.64
C ARG A 208 8.65 -26.58 -39.29
N GLN A 209 7.94 -26.45 -38.17
CA GLN A 209 8.48 -26.85 -36.85
C GLN A 209 7.53 -27.64 -35.93
N SER A 210 6.58 -28.42 -36.46
CA SER A 210 5.60 -29.14 -35.63
C SER A 210 6.03 -30.53 -35.11
N GLU A 211 7.32 -30.88 -35.05
CA GLU A 211 7.73 -32.27 -34.73
C GLU A 211 8.76 -32.45 -33.60
N ARG A 212 9.12 -31.43 -32.79
CA ARG A 212 10.18 -31.59 -31.77
C ARG A 212 9.94 -31.11 -30.34
N GLN A 213 8.71 -30.80 -29.92
CA GLN A 213 8.48 -30.28 -28.55
C GLN A 213 7.48 -31.05 -27.69
N THR A 214 7.26 -32.34 -27.95
CA THR A 214 6.41 -33.19 -27.10
C THR A 214 7.14 -33.96 -25.99
N GLU A 215 8.45 -33.75 -25.80
CA GLU A 215 9.23 -34.41 -24.74
C GLU A 215 9.96 -33.38 -23.86
N ARG A 216 9.26 -32.73 -22.91
CA ARG A 216 9.89 -32.14 -21.70
C ARG A 216 8.92 -31.58 -20.64
N LEU A 217 7.74 -32.17 -20.49
CA LEU A 217 6.84 -31.87 -19.36
C LEU A 217 6.56 -33.14 -18.55
N ALA A 218 7.61 -33.65 -17.90
CA ALA A 218 7.49 -34.54 -16.76
C ALA A 218 8.61 -34.18 -15.78
N SER A 219 8.27 -34.08 -14.49
CA SER A 219 9.11 -33.70 -13.35
C SER A 219 9.21 -32.21 -13.06
N ASN A 220 8.25 -31.73 -12.27
CA ASN A 220 8.53 -30.82 -11.16
C ASN A 220 7.66 -31.27 -10.00
N ASP A 221 8.08 -32.36 -9.36
CA ASP A 221 7.66 -32.73 -8.01
C ASP A 221 8.19 -31.66 -7.04
N PHE A 222 7.30 -30.76 -6.61
CA PHE A 222 7.54 -29.92 -5.45
C PHE A 222 7.03 -30.66 -4.22
N GLU A 223 7.87 -31.52 -3.64
CA GLU A 223 7.68 -32.01 -2.27
C GLU A 223 7.78 -30.81 -1.31
N LEU A 224 6.65 -30.37 -0.79
CA LEU A 224 6.58 -29.50 0.38
C LEU A 224 6.45 -30.40 1.62
N ARG A 225 7.58 -30.71 2.25
CA ARG A 225 7.60 -31.19 3.64
C ARG A 225 7.47 -30.00 4.58
N VAL A 226 6.38 -29.96 5.33
CA VAL A 226 6.29 -29.39 6.69
C VAL A 226 5.47 -30.36 7.53
#